data_AF-A0A535Z1B1-F1
#
_entry.id   AF-A0A535Z1B1-F1
#
_cell.length_a   1.000
_cell.length_b   1.000
_cell.length_c   1.000
_cell.angle_alpha   90.00
_cell.angle_beta   90.00
_cell.angle_gamma   90.00
#
_symmetry.space_group_name_H-M   'P 1'
#
loop_
_entity.id
_entity.type
_entity.pdbx_description
1 polymer ?
#
loop_
_entity_poly.entity_id
_entity_poly.type
_entity_poly.pdbx_seq_one_letter_code
_entity_poly.pdbx_strand_id
1 'polypeptide(L)'
;RELGLDLQVILNKGSVMVLPAEVDKATGLRAALDDLALSAGDVVGIGDAENDQAFLAMCGSGVAVANALDSVKQRADCVTRGPAGAGVREVIESLATRDP
;
A
#
# COMPACT_ATOMS: atom_id res chain seq x y z
N ARG A 1 -35.93 2.15 0.63
CA ARG A 1 -35.35 1.37 -0.49
C ARG A 1 -33.91 1.07 -0.08
N GLU A 2 -33.64 -0.15 0.42
CA GLU A 2 -32.27 -0.62 0.59
C GLU A 2 -31.67 -0.85 -0.79
N LEU A 3 -30.47 -0.33 -1.04
CA LEU A 3 -29.85 -0.37 -2.37
C LEU A 3 -29.28 -1.77 -2.72
N GLY A 4 -29.31 -2.73 -1.78
CA GLY A 4 -28.77 -4.08 -2.01
C GLY A 4 -27.28 -4.10 -2.37
N LEU A 5 -26.56 -3.04 -2.02
CA LEU A 5 -25.14 -2.90 -2.27
C LEU A 5 -24.38 -3.46 -1.06
N ASP A 6 -23.55 -4.47 -1.30
CA ASP A 6 -22.57 -4.89 -0.32
C ASP A 6 -21.51 -3.77 -0.20
N LEU A 7 -21.43 -3.17 0.97
CA LEU A 7 -20.55 -2.05 1.27
C LEU A 7 -19.59 -2.45 2.39
N GLN A 8 -18.35 -1.99 2.28
CA GLN A 8 -17.33 -2.16 3.32
C GLN A 8 -16.86 -0.82 3.87
N VAL A 9 -16.46 -0.87 5.14
CA VAL A 9 -15.96 0.29 5.90
C VAL A 9 -14.47 0.10 6.17
N ILE A 10 -13.65 1.01 5.68
CA ILE A 10 -12.18 1.00 5.85
C ILE A 10 -11.75 2.24 6.62
N LEU A 11 -10.88 2.07 7.61
CA LEU A 11 -10.29 3.17 8.37
C LEU A 11 -9.04 3.71 7.67
N ASN A 12 -8.85 5.03 7.72
CA ASN A 12 -7.66 5.69 7.17
C ASN A 12 -7.32 6.93 8.02
N LYS A 13 -6.40 6.79 8.98
CA LYS A 13 -5.86 7.92 9.78
C LYS A 13 -6.92 8.91 10.30
N GLY A 14 -7.98 8.37 10.90
CA GLY A 14 -9.09 9.16 11.47
C GLY A 14 -10.21 9.51 10.50
N SER A 15 -10.12 9.05 9.25
CA SER A 15 -11.22 9.09 8.28
C SER A 15 -11.84 7.70 8.10
N VAL A 16 -13.10 7.69 7.67
CA VAL A 16 -13.85 6.49 7.30
C VAL A 16 -14.08 6.50 5.80
N MET A 17 -13.71 5.41 5.12
CA MET A 17 -13.98 5.18 3.70
C MET A 17 -15.12 4.16 3.60
N VAL A 18 -16.15 4.48 2.80
CA VAL A 18 -17.24 3.56 2.44
C VAL A 18 -17.06 3.20 0.97
N LEU A 19 -16.79 1.93 0.70
CA LEU A 19 -16.47 1.43 -0.65
C LEU A 19 -17.39 0.26 -1.00
N PRO A 20 -17.56 -0.07 -2.29
CA PRO A 20 -18.12 -1.36 -2.68
C PRO A 20 -17.34 -2.50 -2.03
N ALA A 21 -18.02 -3.60 -1.72
CA ALA A 21 -17.36 -4.81 -1.27
C ALA A 21 -16.25 -5.22 -2.24
N GLU A 22 -15.16 -5.76 -1.68
CA GLU A 22 -13.97 -6.23 -2.42
C GLU A 22 -13.15 -5.12 -3.13
N VAL A 23 -13.53 -3.85 -3.03
CA VAL A 23 -12.73 -2.73 -3.56
C VAL A 23 -11.79 -2.17 -2.49
N ASP A 24 -10.49 -2.39 -2.68
CA ASP A 24 -9.43 -1.81 -1.87
C ASP A 24 -8.15 -1.55 -2.69
N LYS A 25 -7.08 -1.10 -2.04
CA LYS A 25 -5.80 -0.82 -2.72
C LYS A 25 -5.14 -2.08 -3.28
N ALA A 26 -5.33 -3.25 -2.65
CA ALA A 26 -4.77 -4.49 -3.14
C ALA A 26 -5.49 -4.96 -4.41
N THR A 27 -6.83 -4.88 -4.45
CA THR A 27 -7.59 -5.23 -5.67
C THR A 27 -7.33 -4.25 -6.80
N GLY A 28 -7.11 -2.97 -6.51
CA GLY A 28 -6.64 -1.98 -7.48
C GLY A 28 -5.24 -2.30 -8.04
N LEU A 29 -4.28 -2.66 -7.17
CA LEU A 29 -2.93 -3.05 -7.62
C LEU A 29 -2.98 -4.32 -8.49
N ARG A 30 -3.80 -5.32 -8.14
CA ARG A 30 -3.97 -6.53 -8.95
C ARG A 30 -4.42 -6.19 -10.37
N ALA A 31 -5.45 -5.36 -10.52
CA ALA A 31 -5.92 -4.92 -11.82
C ALA A 31 -4.83 -4.20 -12.62
N ALA A 32 -4.05 -3.32 -11.97
CA ALA A 32 -2.94 -2.62 -12.63
C ALA A 32 -1.82 -3.58 -13.08
N LEU A 33 -1.52 -4.62 -12.31
CA LEU A 33 -0.51 -5.62 -12.66
C LEU A 33 -0.95 -6.49 -13.83
N ASP A 34 -2.23 -6.87 -13.88
CA ASP A 34 -2.81 -7.61 -15.00
C ASP A 34 -2.69 -6.79 -16.30
N ASP A 35 -3.00 -5.49 -16.26
CA ASP A 35 -2.89 -4.59 -17.41
C ASP A 35 -1.44 -4.39 -17.89
N LEU A 36 -0.47 -4.38 -16.95
CA LEU A 36 0.95 -4.21 -17.25
C LEU A 36 1.69 -5.52 -17.55
N ALA A 37 1.01 -6.67 -17.40
CA ALA A 37 1.61 -8.00 -17.47
C ALA A 37 2.83 -8.17 -16.54
N LEU A 38 2.75 -7.64 -15.32
CA LEU A 38 3.79 -7.70 -14.30
C LEU A 38 3.40 -8.61 -13.12
N SER A 39 4.40 -9.17 -12.44
CA SER A 39 4.18 -9.92 -11.21
C SER A 39 4.13 -8.97 -10.00
N ALA A 40 3.32 -9.30 -9.00
CA ALA A 40 3.34 -8.59 -7.72
C ALA A 40 4.72 -8.66 -7.03
N GLY A 41 5.49 -9.71 -7.32
CA GLY A 41 6.87 -9.88 -6.84
C GLY A 41 7.85 -8.82 -7.38
N ASP A 42 7.54 -8.18 -8.50
CA ASP A 42 8.35 -7.11 -9.10
C ASP A 42 7.97 -5.71 -8.56
N VAL A 43 7.09 -5.65 -7.56
CA VAL A 43 6.53 -4.40 -7.03
C VAL A 43 7.14 -4.05 -5.69
N VAL A 44 7.54 -2.79 -5.56
CA VAL A 44 7.81 -2.13 -4.27
C VAL A 44 6.61 -1.26 -3.91
N GLY A 45 5.86 -1.66 -2.90
CA GLY A 45 4.73 -0.89 -2.36
C GLY A 45 5.18 0.05 -1.24
N ILE A 46 4.68 1.28 -1.21
CA ILE A 46 4.98 2.25 -0.15
C ILE A 46 3.65 2.74 0.46
N GLY A 47 3.52 2.67 1.79
CA GLY A 47 2.27 3.00 2.49
C GLY A 47 2.47 3.60 3.88
N ASP A 48 1.38 4.10 4.48
CA ASP A 48 1.41 4.82 5.74
C ASP A 48 0.21 4.59 6.68
N ALA A 49 -0.90 4.03 6.19
CA ALA A 49 -2.17 3.90 6.91
C ALA A 49 -2.76 2.48 6.89
N GLU A 50 -3.84 2.25 7.64
CA GLU A 50 -4.46 0.93 7.77
C GLU A 50 -4.93 0.36 6.42
N ASN A 51 -5.41 1.22 5.52
CA ASN A 51 -5.86 0.82 4.18
C ASN A 51 -4.72 0.36 3.25
N ASP A 52 -3.45 0.52 3.65
CA ASP A 52 -2.29 0.04 2.89
C ASP A 52 -1.91 -1.39 3.23
N GLN A 53 -2.37 -1.97 4.35
CA GLN A 53 -1.83 -3.25 4.84
C GLN A 53 -1.97 -4.39 3.83
N ALA A 54 -3.15 -4.54 3.20
CA ALA A 54 -3.37 -5.56 2.19
C ALA A 54 -2.55 -5.30 0.91
N PHE A 55 -2.41 -4.03 0.52
CA PHE A 55 -1.62 -3.60 -0.63
C PHE A 55 -0.13 -3.91 -0.43
N LEU A 56 0.43 -3.56 0.74
CA LEU A 56 1.82 -3.81 1.07
C LEU A 56 2.14 -5.30 1.16
N ALA A 57 1.24 -6.09 1.76
CA ALA A 57 1.41 -7.54 1.87
C ALA A 57 1.38 -8.28 0.52
N MET A 58 0.80 -7.68 -0.52
CA MET A 58 0.76 -8.24 -1.87
C MET A 58 2.03 -7.94 -2.67
N CYS A 59 2.74 -6.87 -2.35
CA CYS A 59 3.94 -6.45 -3.05
C CYS A 59 5.13 -7.38 -2.75
N GLY A 60 6.05 -7.53 -3.69
CA GLY A 60 7.32 -8.24 -3.49
C GLY A 60 8.20 -7.59 -2.41
N SER A 61 8.05 -6.27 -2.21
CA SER A 61 8.56 -5.57 -1.04
C SER A 61 7.60 -4.48 -0.58
N GLY A 62 7.08 -4.62 0.64
CA GLY A 62 6.23 -3.62 1.29
C GLY A 62 7.04 -2.70 2.20
N VAL A 63 6.93 -1.39 1.99
CA VAL A 63 7.66 -0.36 2.74
C VAL A 63 6.71 0.58 3.46
N ALA A 64 6.96 0.83 4.75
CA ALA A 64 6.26 1.84 5.53
C ALA A 64 7.11 3.11 5.68
N VAL A 65 6.51 4.29 5.52
CA VAL A 65 7.23 5.56 5.77
C VAL A 65 7.37 5.86 7.27
N ALA A 66 8.31 6.72 7.67
CA ALA A 66 8.60 6.97 9.09
C ALA A 66 7.39 7.50 9.90
N ASN A 67 6.47 8.23 9.27
CA ASN A 67 5.22 8.72 9.87
C ASN A 67 4.02 7.78 9.60
N ALA A 68 4.27 6.55 9.16
CA ALA A 68 3.25 5.51 9.09
C ALA A 68 2.77 5.11 10.49
N LEU A 69 1.58 4.56 10.56
CA LEU A 69 1.05 3.96 11.77
C LEU A 69 1.90 2.76 12.21
N ASP A 70 2.00 2.54 13.52
CA ASP A 70 2.80 1.43 14.06
C ASP A 70 2.31 0.07 13.59
N SER A 71 1.00 -0.09 13.40
CA SER A 71 0.39 -1.31 12.85
C SER A 71 0.85 -1.61 11.41
N VAL A 72 1.14 -0.56 10.63
CA VAL A 72 1.65 -0.68 9.25
C VAL A 72 3.14 -0.97 9.27
N LYS A 73 3.91 -0.24 10.09
CA LYS A 73 5.36 -0.46 10.25
C LYS A 73 5.71 -1.87 10.69
N GLN A 74 4.92 -2.46 11.60
CA GLN A 74 5.14 -3.82 12.10
C GLN A 74 4.95 -4.90 11.03
N ARG A 75 4.24 -4.60 9.94
CA ARG A 75 3.92 -5.54 8.86
C ARG A 75 4.73 -5.30 7.59
N ALA A 76 5.44 -4.18 7.51
CA ALA A 76 6.27 -3.85 6.36
C ALA A 76 7.63 -4.56 6.44
N ASP A 77 8.20 -4.90 5.29
CA ASP A 77 9.54 -5.49 5.17
C ASP A 77 10.64 -4.49 5.52
N CYS A 78 10.35 -3.19 5.29
CA CYS A 78 11.25 -2.09 5.60
C CYS A 78 10.47 -0.88 6.11
N VAL A 79 11.10 -0.10 6.99
CA VAL A 79 10.61 1.21 7.42
C VAL A 79 11.63 2.26 7.05
N THR A 80 11.21 3.30 6.33
CA THR A 80 12.11 4.39 5.92
C THR A 80 12.49 5.27 7.10
N ARG A 81 13.60 6.02 6.98
CA ARG A 81 13.99 7.04 7.96
C ARG A 81 13.21 8.33 7.73
N GLY A 82 12.95 8.67 6.48
CA GLY A 82 12.18 9.86 6.10
C GLY A 82 10.66 9.67 6.26
N PRO A 83 9.91 10.67 6.73
CA PRO A 83 8.45 10.64 6.70
C PRO A 83 7.93 10.99 5.29
N ALA A 84 6.72 10.54 4.97
CA ALA A 84 5.95 10.92 3.79
C ALA A 84 6.82 10.91 2.51
N GLY A 85 6.83 12.01 1.75
CA GLY A 85 7.60 12.11 0.50
C GLY A 85 9.12 11.94 0.67
N ALA A 86 9.68 12.27 1.84
CA ALA A 86 11.10 12.03 2.09
C ALA A 86 11.41 10.52 2.18
N GLY A 87 10.49 9.73 2.75
CA GLY A 87 10.59 8.28 2.75
C GLY A 87 10.46 7.69 1.34
N VAL A 88 9.53 8.20 0.53
CA VAL A 88 9.39 7.78 -0.89
C VAL A 88 10.68 8.04 -1.66
N ARG A 89 11.28 9.23 -1.52
CA ARG A 89 12.56 9.56 -2.15
C ARG A 89 13.67 8.61 -1.72
N GLU A 90 13.77 8.31 -0.43
CA GLU A 90 14.75 7.37 0.12
C GLU A 90 14.65 5.98 -0.52
N VAL A 91 13.43 5.47 -0.74
CA VAL A 91 13.20 4.19 -1.42
C VAL A 91 13.67 4.25 -2.87
N ILE A 92 13.29 5.29 -3.62
CA ILE A 92 13.67 5.45 -5.03
C ILE A 92 15.20 5.53 -5.18
N GLU A 93 15.88 6.30 -4.32
CA GLU A 93 17.34 6.41 -4.33
C GLU A 93 18.02 5.07 -4.01
N SER A 94 17.47 4.30 -3.07
CA SER A 94 17.94 2.94 -2.77
C SER A 94 17.76 2.00 -3.97
N LEU A 95 16.68 2.12 -4.74
CA LEU A 95 16.45 1.30 -5.92
C LEU A 95 17.39 1.69 -7.07
N ALA A 96 17.56 2.99 -7.33
CA ALA A 96 18.42 3.49 -8.39
C ALA A 96 19.92 3.20 -8.17
N THR A 97 20.35 3.00 -6.92
CA THR A 97 21.72 2.63 -6.57
C THR A 97 21.96 1.12 -6.55
N ARG A 98 20.88 0.33 -6.57
CA ARG A 98 20.87 -1.12 -6.75
C ARG A 98 20.70 -1.45 -8.24
N ASP A 99 21.58 -0.93 -9.09
CA ASP A 99 21.71 -1.48 -10.44
C ASP A 99 22.43 -2.86 -10.32
N PRO A 100 22.00 -3.89 -11.07
CA PRO A 100 22.51 -5.26 -10.96
C PRO A 100 24.00 -5.42 -11.32
#